data_AF-A0A924LKE3-F1
#
_entry.id   AF-A0A924LKE3-F1
#
_cell.length_a   1.000
_cell.length_b   1.000
_cell.length_c   1.000
_cell.angle_alpha   90.00
_cell.angle_beta   90.00
_cell.angle_gamma   90.00
#
_symmetry.space_group_name_H-M   'P 1'
#
loop_
_entity.id
_entity.type
_entity.pdbx_description
1 polymer ?
#
loop_
_entity_poly.entity_id
_entity_poly.type
_entity_poly.pdbx_seq_one_letter_code
_entity_poly.pdbx_strand_id
1 'polypeptide(L)'
;DGLSPDDGAAVAAATVRLMAACLGANPRTQPETRAYRSAAINQTMREFIEKHVRSPLLSAEFLAERFHMSRTQVYRFFVREGGVAAYIQARRLHACLLALSDPARLREGVGEIAFAHGFASEAHFSRLFRRNFGVPPSEARAGAYIPRPSGGATFISDWMRGLRGGAEPRMH
;
A
#
# COMPACT_ATOMS: atom_id res chain seq x y z
N ASP A 1 -5.49 59.58 -1.32
CA ASP A 1 -5.02 58.27 -1.81
C ASP A 1 -6.13 57.24 -1.75
N GLY A 2 -7.00 57.27 -2.76
CA GLY A 2 -8.12 56.33 -2.89
C GLY A 2 -7.73 55.22 -3.85
N LEU A 3 -7.87 53.97 -3.42
CA LEU A 3 -7.82 52.79 -4.30
C LEU A 3 -8.80 53.01 -5.46
N SER A 4 -8.30 52.90 -6.69
CA SER A 4 -9.14 53.00 -7.87
C SER A 4 -10.18 51.86 -7.84
N PRO A 5 -11.41 52.05 -8.34
CA PRO A 5 -12.39 50.97 -8.47
C PRO A 5 -11.84 49.72 -9.18
N ASP A 6 -10.86 49.89 -10.08
CA ASP A 6 -10.15 48.81 -10.75
C ASP A 6 -9.21 48.01 -9.82
N ASP A 7 -8.59 48.68 -8.84
CA ASP A 7 -7.74 48.01 -7.85
C ASP A 7 -8.58 47.13 -6.91
N GLY A 8 -9.79 47.60 -6.56
CA GLY A 8 -10.73 46.84 -5.75
C GLY A 8 -11.18 45.53 -6.42
N ALA A 9 -11.47 45.58 -7.73
CA ALA A 9 -11.84 44.40 -8.50
C ALA A 9 -10.67 43.42 -8.64
N ALA A 10 -9.45 43.92 -8.85
CA ALA A 10 -8.25 43.09 -8.95
C ALA A 10 -7.92 42.37 -7.63
N VAL A 11 -8.04 43.07 -6.50
CA VAL A 11 -7.80 42.52 -5.15
C VAL A 11 -8.86 41.48 -4.80
N ALA A 12 -10.13 41.72 -5.11
CA ALA A 12 -11.19 40.73 -4.91
C ALA A 12 -10.95 39.46 -5.72
N ALA A 13 -10.58 39.58 -7.01
CA ALA A 13 -10.29 38.45 -7.88
C ALA A 13 -9.07 37.64 -7.42
N ALA A 14 -8.02 38.32 -6.94
CA ALA A 14 -6.83 37.68 -6.37
C ALA A 14 -7.17 36.91 -5.07
N THR A 15 -8.00 37.50 -4.22
CA THR A 15 -8.44 36.91 -2.95
C THR A 15 -9.29 35.65 -3.17
N VAL A 16 -10.24 35.70 -4.10
CA VAL A 16 -11.06 34.55 -4.50
C VAL A 16 -10.20 33.42 -5.07
N ARG A 17 -9.17 33.75 -5.88
CA ARG A 17 -8.22 32.76 -6.40
C ARG A 17 -7.39 32.09 -5.29
N LEU A 18 -6.95 32.87 -4.29
CA LEU A 18 -6.20 32.35 -3.16
C LEU A 18 -7.07 31.41 -2.31
N MET A 19 -8.29 31.83 -1.99
CA MET A 19 -9.26 31.00 -1.25
C MET A 19 -9.61 29.73 -2.04
N ALA A 20 -9.83 29.83 -3.35
CA ALA A 20 -10.08 28.67 -4.20
C ALA A 20 -8.87 27.71 -4.28
N ALA A 21 -7.64 28.22 -4.24
CA ALA A 21 -6.43 27.39 -4.18
C ALA A 21 -6.31 26.66 -2.84
N CYS A 22 -6.57 27.35 -1.73
CA CYS A 22 -6.59 26.76 -0.38
C CYS A 22 -7.69 25.71 -0.21
N LEU A 23 -8.86 25.93 -0.82
CA LEU A 23 -9.99 24.98 -0.81
C LEU A 23 -9.87 23.89 -1.88
N GLY A 24 -8.81 23.90 -2.70
CA GLY A 24 -8.61 22.94 -3.78
C GLY A 24 -9.64 23.00 -4.91
N ALA A 25 -10.43 24.07 -4.97
CA ALA A 25 -11.57 24.30 -5.85
C ALA A 25 -11.22 25.13 -7.10
N ASN A 26 -9.92 25.25 -7.45
CA ASN A 26 -9.54 25.87 -8.71
C ASN A 26 -9.62 24.82 -9.86
N PRO A 27 -10.51 25.00 -10.86
CA PRO A 27 -10.63 24.09 -12.01
C PRO A 27 -9.40 24.13 -12.93
N ARG A 28 -8.41 25.00 -12.67
CA ARG A 28 -7.08 25.02 -13.31
C ARG A 28 -5.98 24.42 -12.43
N THR A 29 -6.29 23.50 -11.53
CA THR A 29 -5.28 22.81 -10.72
C THR A 29 -4.25 22.17 -11.65
N GLN A 30 -3.03 22.70 -11.62
CA GLN A 30 -1.93 22.26 -12.47
C GLN A 30 -1.76 20.74 -12.35
N PRO A 31 -1.37 20.05 -13.44
CA PRO A 31 -1.18 18.59 -13.44
C PRO A 31 -0.29 18.11 -12.28
N GLU A 32 0.67 18.93 -11.85
CA GLU A 32 1.55 18.69 -10.71
C GLU A 32 0.80 18.60 -9.37
N THR A 33 -0.16 19.49 -9.08
CA THR A 33 -0.95 19.44 -7.84
C THR A 33 -1.83 18.19 -7.79
N ARG A 34 -2.40 17.80 -8.94
CA ARG A 34 -3.20 16.57 -9.04
C ARG A 34 -2.33 15.32 -8.86
N ALA A 35 -1.14 15.30 -9.47
CA ALA A 35 -0.18 14.21 -9.32
C ALA A 35 0.27 14.07 -7.87
N TYR A 36 0.62 15.18 -7.20
CA TYR A 36 1.03 15.18 -5.79
C TYR A 36 -0.08 14.63 -4.88
N ARG A 37 -1.32 15.13 -5.02
CA ARG A 37 -2.47 14.61 -4.27
C ARG A 37 -2.67 13.11 -4.53
N SER A 38 -2.57 12.69 -5.78
CA SER A 38 -2.74 11.29 -6.16
C SER A 38 -1.66 10.39 -5.54
N ALA A 39 -0.41 10.86 -5.48
CA ALA A 39 0.70 10.15 -4.86
C ALA A 39 0.53 10.07 -3.33
N ALA A 40 0.13 11.18 -2.69
CA ALA A 40 -0.14 11.21 -1.25
C ALA A 40 -1.25 10.22 -0.86
N ILE A 41 -2.34 10.16 -1.64
CA ILE A 41 -3.42 9.20 -1.38
C ILE A 41 -2.94 7.76 -1.56
N ASN A 42 -2.19 7.48 -2.62
CA ASN A 42 -1.59 6.15 -2.85
C ASN A 42 -0.75 5.72 -1.64
N GLN A 43 0.10 6.61 -1.13
CA GLN A 43 0.95 6.35 0.02
C GLN A 43 0.12 6.08 1.29
N THR A 44 -0.84 6.93 1.61
CA THR A 44 -1.74 6.73 2.77
C THR A 44 -2.50 5.40 2.66
N MET A 45 -2.93 5.03 1.45
CA MET A 45 -3.61 3.75 1.22
C MET A 45 -2.68 2.56 1.45
N ARG A 46 -1.42 2.63 1.02
CA ARG A 46 -0.41 1.59 1.30
C ARG A 46 -0.17 1.45 2.80
N GLU A 47 0.03 2.56 3.51
CA GLU A 47 0.20 2.54 4.97
C GLU A 47 -1.02 1.94 5.69
N PHE A 48 -2.22 2.26 5.21
CA PHE A 48 -3.44 1.66 5.73
C PHE A 48 -3.46 0.15 5.52
N ILE A 49 -3.09 -0.33 4.32
CA ILE A 49 -2.98 -1.76 4.02
C ILE A 49 -2.00 -2.43 4.97
N GLU A 50 -0.83 -1.83 5.24
CA GLU A 50 0.15 -2.42 6.16
C GLU A 50 -0.38 -2.63 7.57
N LYS A 51 -1.04 -1.60 8.10
CA LYS A 51 -1.63 -1.65 9.45
C LYS A 51 -2.74 -2.70 9.56
N HIS A 52 -3.40 -3.02 8.45
CA HIS A 52 -4.57 -3.90 8.43
C HIS A 52 -4.35 -5.20 7.64
N VAL A 53 -3.10 -5.52 7.26
CA VAL A 53 -2.80 -6.61 6.31
C VAL A 53 -3.33 -7.97 6.78
N ARG A 54 -3.40 -8.17 8.09
CA ARG A 54 -3.91 -9.39 8.75
C ARG A 54 -5.43 -9.48 8.76
N SER A 55 -6.14 -8.37 8.59
CA SER A 55 -7.60 -8.35 8.61
C SER A 55 -8.16 -9.09 7.39
N PRO A 56 -9.01 -10.11 7.56
CA PRO A 56 -9.63 -10.82 6.44
C PRO A 56 -10.58 -9.92 5.62
N LEU A 57 -11.11 -8.86 6.25
CA LEU A 57 -12.01 -7.89 5.60
C LEU A 57 -11.29 -6.91 4.67
N LEU A 58 -9.95 -6.87 4.69
CA LEU A 58 -9.19 -5.98 3.82
C LEU A 58 -9.31 -6.45 2.35
N SER A 59 -10.12 -5.73 1.58
CA SER A 59 -10.40 -5.99 0.16
C SER A 59 -10.35 -4.72 -0.68
N ALA A 60 -10.46 -4.87 -2.01
CA ALA A 60 -10.54 -3.72 -2.93
C ALA A 60 -11.81 -2.89 -2.69
N GLU A 61 -12.91 -3.57 -2.37
CA GLU A 61 -14.22 -2.98 -2.08
C GLU A 61 -14.15 -2.18 -0.77
N PHE A 62 -13.57 -2.77 0.27
CA PHE A 62 -13.37 -2.09 1.54
C PHE A 62 -12.51 -0.83 1.38
N LEU A 63 -11.42 -0.89 0.60
CA LEU A 63 -10.57 0.27 0.34
C LEU A 63 -11.31 1.34 -0.48
N ALA A 64 -12.10 0.93 -1.48
CA ALA A 64 -12.92 1.85 -2.28
C ALA A 64 -13.90 2.63 -1.39
N GLU A 65 -14.62 1.94 -0.51
CA GLU A 65 -15.53 2.55 0.46
C GLU A 65 -14.80 3.45 1.45
N ARG A 66 -13.71 2.95 2.06
CA ARG A 66 -12.95 3.65 3.11
C ARG A 66 -12.32 4.96 2.63
N PHE A 67 -11.87 4.99 1.38
CA PHE A 67 -11.21 6.14 0.76
C PHE A 67 -12.15 6.97 -0.12
N HIS A 68 -13.44 6.64 -0.18
CA HIS A 68 -14.44 7.29 -1.02
C HIS A 68 -14.04 7.34 -2.51
N MET A 69 -13.59 6.20 -3.03
CA MET A 69 -13.10 6.05 -4.40
C MET A 69 -13.84 4.95 -5.14
N SER A 70 -13.86 5.04 -6.47
CA SER A 70 -14.26 3.90 -7.29
C SER A 70 -13.24 2.77 -7.20
N ARG A 71 -13.69 1.51 -7.35
CA ARG A 71 -12.80 0.35 -7.45
C ARG A 71 -11.74 0.55 -8.54
N THR A 72 -12.12 1.11 -9.68
CA THR A 72 -11.19 1.40 -10.79
C THR A 72 -10.05 2.33 -10.37
N GLN A 73 -10.32 3.38 -9.57
CA GLN A 73 -9.27 4.26 -9.06
C GLN A 73 -8.33 3.54 -8.09
N VAL A 74 -8.88 2.70 -7.20
CA VAL A 74 -8.06 1.86 -6.32
C VAL A 74 -7.16 0.93 -7.14
N TYR A 75 -7.70 0.21 -8.13
CA TYR A 75 -6.90 -0.65 -8.99
C TYR A 75 -5.81 0.10 -9.76
N ARG A 76 -6.10 1.33 -10.23
CA ARG A 76 -5.10 2.17 -10.91
C ARG A 76 -3.87 2.44 -10.05
N PHE A 77 -4.00 2.51 -8.73
CA PHE A 77 -2.88 2.72 -7.82
C PHE A 77 -1.94 1.53 -7.67
N PHE A 78 -2.38 0.33 -8.06
CA PHE A 78 -1.66 -0.93 -7.87
C PHE A 78 -1.45 -1.70 -9.18
N VAL A 79 -1.54 -1.05 -10.34
CA VAL A 79 -1.38 -1.71 -11.66
C VAL A 79 -0.02 -2.38 -11.78
N ARG A 80 1.04 -1.77 -11.25
CA ARG A 80 2.40 -2.33 -11.30
C ARG A 80 2.54 -3.61 -10.49
N GLU A 81 1.66 -3.81 -9.52
CA GLU A 81 1.61 -4.97 -8.63
C GLU A 81 0.59 -6.02 -9.08
N GLY A 82 -0.03 -5.85 -10.25
CA GLY A 82 -1.07 -6.76 -10.76
C GLY A 82 -2.46 -6.51 -10.13
N GLY A 83 -2.65 -5.34 -9.50
CA GLY A 83 -3.89 -4.93 -8.84
C GLY A 83 -3.82 -5.00 -7.31
N VAL A 84 -4.78 -4.34 -6.67
CA VAL A 84 -4.77 -4.18 -5.21
C VAL A 84 -4.91 -5.51 -4.45
N ALA A 85 -5.65 -6.47 -5.01
CA ALA A 85 -5.79 -7.80 -4.42
C ALA A 85 -4.46 -8.58 -4.42
N ALA A 86 -3.69 -8.49 -5.52
CA ALA A 86 -2.36 -9.09 -5.62
C ALA A 86 -1.38 -8.41 -4.66
N TYR A 87 -1.45 -7.08 -4.53
CA TYR A 87 -0.67 -6.32 -3.55
C TYR A 87 -0.96 -6.79 -2.11
N ILE A 88 -2.24 -6.82 -1.69
CA ILE A 88 -2.64 -7.29 -0.35
C ILE A 88 -2.14 -8.73 -0.09
N GLN A 89 -2.31 -9.63 -1.07
CA GLN A 89 -1.84 -11.01 -0.97
C GLN A 89 -0.31 -11.08 -0.77
N ALA A 90 0.45 -10.30 -1.53
CA ALA A 90 1.91 -10.23 -1.39
C ALA A 90 2.32 -9.71 0.00
N ARG A 91 1.64 -8.69 0.52
CA ARG A 91 1.89 -8.17 1.87
C ARG A 91 1.57 -9.20 2.96
N ARG A 92 0.46 -9.95 2.82
CA ARG A 92 0.11 -11.07 3.73
C ARG A 92 1.18 -12.16 3.72
N LEU A 93 1.64 -12.57 2.54
CA LEU A 93 2.71 -13.57 2.39
C LEU A 93 4.01 -13.11 3.08
N HIS A 94 4.37 -11.84 2.93
CA HIS A 94 5.55 -11.28 3.60
C HIS A 94 5.41 -11.29 5.13
N ALA A 95 4.25 -10.88 5.65
CA ALA A 95 3.99 -10.95 7.08
C ALA A 95 4.05 -12.39 7.61
N CYS A 96 3.57 -13.38 6.85
CA CYS A 96 3.74 -14.79 7.18
C CYS A 96 5.20 -15.23 7.17
N LEU A 97 6.01 -14.78 6.20
CA LEU A 97 7.45 -15.10 6.17
C LEU A 97 8.16 -14.59 7.43
N LEU A 98 7.87 -13.35 7.84
CA LEU A 98 8.42 -12.78 9.07
C LEU A 98 7.98 -13.59 10.30
N ALA A 99 6.69 -13.97 10.37
CA ALA A 99 6.17 -14.79 11.47
C ALA A 99 6.78 -16.19 11.51
N LEU A 100 7.02 -16.81 10.35
CA LEU A 100 7.64 -18.13 10.26
C LEU A 100 9.13 -18.13 10.62
N SER A 101 9.79 -16.99 10.40
CA SER A 101 11.22 -16.81 10.68
C SER A 101 11.48 -16.34 12.12
N ASP A 102 10.42 -16.00 12.88
CA ASP A 102 10.52 -15.51 14.24
C ASP A 102 10.72 -16.68 15.23
N PRO A 103 11.87 -16.76 15.93
CA PRO A 103 12.12 -17.83 16.90
C PRO A 103 11.11 -17.85 18.06
N ALA A 104 10.47 -16.72 18.38
CA ALA A 104 9.45 -16.65 19.42
C ALA A 104 8.15 -17.39 19.02
N ARG A 105 7.94 -17.63 17.72
CA ARG A 105 6.71 -18.20 17.15
C ARG A 105 6.88 -19.64 16.67
N LEU A 106 7.96 -20.31 17.07
CA LEU A 106 8.28 -21.69 16.67
C LEU A 106 7.19 -22.71 17.02
N ARG A 107 6.34 -22.42 18.01
CA ARG A 107 5.24 -23.29 18.44
C ARG A 107 3.96 -23.15 17.62
N GLU A 108 3.76 -22.05 16.91
CA GLU A 108 2.54 -21.84 16.11
C GLU A 108 2.57 -22.71 14.85
N GLY A 109 1.48 -23.36 14.49
CA GLY A 109 1.39 -24.14 13.24
C GLY A 109 1.51 -23.27 11.98
N VAL A 110 1.92 -23.88 10.86
CA VAL A 110 1.92 -23.19 9.55
C VAL A 110 0.51 -22.71 9.18
N GLY A 111 -0.49 -23.57 9.34
CA GLY A 111 -1.90 -23.22 9.16
C GLY A 111 -2.36 -22.10 10.07
N GLU A 112 -2.00 -22.13 11.36
CA GLU A 112 -2.35 -21.07 12.33
C GLU A 112 -1.82 -19.71 11.89
N ILE A 113 -0.55 -19.65 11.48
CA ILE A 113 0.05 -18.42 10.93
C ILE A 113 -0.71 -17.97 9.67
N ALA A 114 -1.07 -18.89 8.77
CA ALA A 114 -1.81 -18.54 7.57
C ALA A 114 -3.19 -17.93 7.88
N PHE A 115 -3.96 -18.56 8.77
CA PHE A 115 -5.28 -18.07 9.18
C PHE A 115 -5.20 -16.73 9.90
N ALA A 116 -4.23 -16.56 10.80
CA ALA A 116 -3.99 -15.30 11.52
C ALA A 116 -3.61 -14.13 10.60
N HIS A 117 -3.19 -14.42 9.36
CA HIS A 117 -2.85 -13.42 8.34
C HIS A 117 -3.90 -13.35 7.21
N GLY A 118 -5.09 -13.93 7.42
CA GLY A 118 -6.23 -13.76 6.54
C GLY A 118 -6.27 -14.70 5.33
N PHE A 119 -5.52 -15.81 5.35
CA PHE A 119 -5.71 -16.88 4.35
C PHE A 119 -6.85 -17.80 4.78
N ALA A 120 -7.75 -18.13 3.85
CA ALA A 120 -8.88 -19.02 4.12
C ALA A 120 -8.53 -20.52 4.08
N SER A 121 -7.36 -20.89 3.54
CA SER A 121 -6.88 -22.28 3.60
C SER A 121 -5.37 -22.35 3.57
N GLU A 122 -4.84 -23.29 4.36
CA GLU A 122 -3.40 -23.58 4.41
C GLU A 122 -2.89 -24.11 3.07
N ALA A 123 -3.64 -24.97 2.38
CA ALA A 123 -3.24 -25.51 1.07
C ALA A 123 -3.13 -24.42 -0.01
N HIS A 124 -4.01 -23.41 0.00
CA HIS A 124 -3.88 -22.27 -0.90
C HIS A 124 -2.67 -21.41 -0.52
N PHE A 125 -2.53 -21.10 0.77
CA PHE A 125 -1.38 -20.37 1.31
C PHE A 125 -0.05 -21.01 0.92
N SER A 126 0.14 -22.30 1.18
CA SER A 126 1.40 -23.01 0.90
C SER A 126 1.79 -22.98 -0.58
N ARG A 127 0.81 -23.09 -1.49
CA ARG A 127 1.05 -22.96 -2.94
C ARG A 127 1.50 -21.54 -3.31
N LEU A 128 0.82 -20.52 -2.79
CA LEU A 128 1.18 -19.12 -3.02
C LEU A 128 2.55 -18.78 -2.44
N PHE A 129 2.82 -19.22 -1.21
CA PHE A 129 4.07 -19.01 -0.50
C PHE A 129 5.24 -19.60 -1.29
N ARG A 130 5.15 -20.87 -1.68
CA ARG A 130 6.18 -21.53 -2.49
C ARG A 130 6.39 -20.84 -3.83
N ARG A 131 5.32 -20.38 -4.48
CA ARG A 131 5.43 -19.63 -5.75
C ARG A 131 6.17 -18.30 -5.57
N ASN A 132 5.97 -17.61 -4.45
CA ASN A 132 6.57 -16.30 -4.20
C ASN A 132 8.00 -16.37 -3.62
N PHE A 133 8.29 -17.40 -2.84
CA PHE A 133 9.54 -17.52 -2.07
C PHE A 133 10.41 -18.71 -2.50
N GLY A 134 9.95 -19.56 -3.41
CA GLY A 134 10.71 -20.72 -3.90
C GLY A 134 10.73 -21.93 -2.96
N VAL A 135 10.44 -21.76 -1.67
CA VAL A 135 10.43 -22.82 -0.64
C VAL A 135 9.05 -22.95 0.01
N PRO A 136 8.67 -24.14 0.51
CA PRO A 136 7.44 -24.28 1.29
C PRO A 136 7.56 -23.58 2.66
N PRO A 137 6.42 -23.19 3.29
CA PRO A 137 6.42 -22.50 4.58
C PRO A 137 7.13 -23.25 5.71
N SER A 138 7.07 -24.58 5.71
CA SER A 138 7.74 -25.43 6.72
C SER A 138 9.25 -25.34 6.64
N GLU A 139 9.82 -25.24 5.44
CA GLU A 139 11.27 -25.08 5.24
C GLU A 139 11.74 -23.67 5.60
N ALA A 140 10.92 -22.65 5.32
CA ALA A 140 11.22 -21.27 5.70
C ALA A 140 11.40 -21.09 7.23
N ARG A 141 10.74 -21.94 8.04
CA ARG A 141 10.88 -21.96 9.49
C ARG A 141 12.21 -22.52 9.98
N ALA A 142 12.83 -23.44 9.25
CA ALA A 142 14.01 -24.17 9.69
C ALA A 142 15.31 -23.34 9.65
N GLY A 143 15.23 -22.00 9.58
CA GLY A 143 16.39 -21.10 9.59
C GLY A 143 17.22 -21.11 8.30
N ALA A 144 16.81 -21.83 7.25
CA ALA A 144 17.58 -22.02 6.02
C ALA A 144 17.09 -21.15 4.84
N TYR A 145 16.28 -20.12 5.08
CA TYR A 145 15.78 -19.28 3.99
C TYR A 145 16.58 -17.99 3.82
N ILE A 146 17.46 -18.00 2.82
CA ILE A 146 17.92 -16.78 2.14
C ILE A 146 16.91 -16.53 1.00
N PRO A 147 16.27 -15.34 0.91
CA PRO A 147 15.33 -15.06 -0.16
C PRO A 147 15.94 -15.30 -1.56
N ARG A 148 15.47 -16.35 -2.24
CA ARG A 148 15.78 -16.62 -3.65
C ARG A 148 14.51 -16.42 -4.47
N PRO A 149 14.18 -15.17 -4.83
CA PRO A 149 12.97 -14.87 -5.58
C PRO A 149 13.03 -15.51 -6.97
N SER A 150 11.93 -16.16 -7.35
CA SER A 150 11.78 -16.87 -8.63
C SER A 150 11.51 -15.95 -9.82
N GLY A 151 11.73 -14.64 -9.67
CA GLY A 151 11.54 -13.61 -10.69
C GLY A 151 12.75 -12.70 -10.72
N GLY A 152 13.28 -12.43 -11.91
CA GLY A 152 14.55 -11.73 -12.13
C GLY A 152 14.69 -10.36 -11.43
N ALA A 153 15.91 -9.81 -11.45
CA ALA A 153 16.36 -8.65 -10.66
C ALA A 153 15.37 -7.47 -10.59
N THR A 154 14.58 -7.20 -11.64
CA THR A 154 13.58 -6.14 -11.70
C THR A 154 12.38 -6.38 -10.76
N PHE A 155 11.89 -7.63 -10.68
CA PHE A 155 10.83 -8.03 -9.74
C PHE A 155 11.29 -7.80 -8.30
N ILE A 156 12.54 -8.13 -7.98
CA ILE A 156 13.15 -7.93 -6.65
C ILE A 156 13.17 -6.46 -6.27
N SER A 157 13.65 -5.59 -7.16
CA SER A 157 13.76 -4.16 -6.87
C SER A 157 12.40 -3.48 -6.71
N ASP A 158 11.40 -3.86 -7.50
CA ASP A 158 10.04 -3.31 -7.38
C ASP A 158 9.30 -3.88 -6.17
N TRP A 159 9.52 -5.17 -5.86
CA TRP A 159 9.01 -5.84 -4.67
C TRP A 159 9.64 -5.29 -3.38
N MET A 160 10.96 -5.09 -3.33
CA MET A 160 11.67 -4.47 -2.19
C MET A 160 11.39 -2.98 -2.03
N ARG A 161 11.17 -2.24 -3.14
CA ARG A 161 10.77 -0.83 -3.10
C ARG A 161 9.33 -0.69 -2.58
N GLY A 162 8.46 -1.64 -2.88
CA GLY A 162 7.12 -1.75 -2.29
C GLY A 162 7.14 -2.08 -0.78
N LEU A 163 8.14 -2.84 -0.30
CA LEU A 163 8.30 -3.18 1.12
C LEU A 163 8.85 -2.02 1.98
N ARG A 164 9.77 -1.20 1.44
CA ARG A 164 10.37 -0.04 2.14
C ARG A 164 9.47 1.20 2.28
N GLY A 165 8.27 1.18 1.71
CA GLY A 165 7.31 2.29 1.80
C GLY A 165 6.59 2.42 3.16
N GLY A 166 6.96 1.65 4.18
CA GLY A 166 6.37 1.74 5.51
C GLY A 166 7.35 1.31 6.60
N ALA A 167 7.72 2.27 7.46
CA ALA A 167 8.50 2.14 8.69
C ALA A 167 10.00 1.83 8.54
N GLU A 168 10.82 2.88 8.55
CA GLU A 168 12.10 2.81 9.26
C GLU A 168 11.80 2.78 10.77
N PRO A 169 12.35 1.83 11.55
CA PRO A 169 12.37 1.98 12.99
C PRO A 169 13.37 3.10 13.32
N ARG A 170 12.87 4.23 13.84
CA ARG A 170 13.71 5.20 14.54
C ARG A 170 14.37 4.46 15.71
N MET A 171 15.64 4.11 15.55
CA MET A 171 16.48 3.74 16.68
C MET A 171 16.75 5.04 17.46
N HIS A 172 16.22 5.10 18.68
CA HIS A 172 16.65 6.03 19.72
C HIS A 172 17.70 5.34 20.58
#